data_AF-A0A967VT58-F1
#
_entry.id   AF-A0A967VT58-F1
#
_cell.length_a   1.000
_cell.length_b   1.000
_cell.length_c   1.000
_cell.angle_alpha   90.00
_cell.angle_beta   90.00
_cell.angle_gamma   90.00
#
_symmetry.space_group_name_H-M   'P 1'
#
loop_
_entity.id
_entity.type
_entity.pdbx_description
1 polymer ?
#
loop_
_entity_poly.entity_id
_entity_poly.type
_entity_poly.pdbx_seq_one_letter_code
_entity_poly.pdbx_strand_id
1 'polypeptide(L)'
;MTRVLYLTLPGACAVAALGVSAPAAAQADTDIHLLTLGTEDGRLIVASPPTAVTDRAGYDNQPQFTADGVLLFTSIRDGQADTYRYDPATGRT
;
A
#
# COMPACT_ATOMS: atom_id res chain seq x y z
N MET A 1 36.01 -17.78 1.79
CA MET A 1 36.31 -19.12 2.35
C MET A 1 35.00 -19.73 2.82
N THR A 2 34.32 -20.45 1.94
CA THR A 2 33.01 -21.06 2.24
C THR A 2 33.25 -22.45 2.82
N ARG A 3 32.94 -22.63 4.11
CA ARG A 3 32.96 -23.95 4.75
C ARG A 3 31.57 -24.58 4.64
N VAL A 4 31.49 -25.68 3.91
CA VAL A 4 30.32 -26.56 3.83
C VAL A 4 30.47 -27.60 4.95
N LEU A 5 29.55 -27.63 5.91
CA LEU A 5 29.47 -28.71 6.89
C LEU A 5 28.55 -29.81 6.34
N TYR A 6 29.09 -31.03 6.22
CA TYR A 6 28.30 -32.23 5.94
C TYR A 6 27.90 -32.88 7.27
N LEU A 7 26.60 -32.93 7.55
CA LEU A 7 26.03 -33.75 8.61
C LEU A 7 25.40 -35.00 7.97
N THR A 8 26.03 -36.16 8.13
CA THR A 8 25.46 -37.44 7.71
C THR A 8 24.50 -37.95 8.79
N LEU A 9 23.21 -38.00 8.47
CA LEU A 9 22.19 -38.77 9.19
C LEU A 9 21.72 -39.93 8.29
N PRO A 10 21.69 -41.19 8.74
CA PRO A 10 21.04 -42.26 8.01
C PRO A 10 19.53 -42.09 8.19
N GLY A 11 18.84 -41.73 7.11
CA GLY A 11 17.39 -41.54 7.12
C GLY A 11 16.99 -40.07 7.14
N ALA A 12 17.25 -39.37 6.05
CA ALA A 12 16.55 -38.13 5.73
C ALA A 12 16.41 -38.07 4.21
N CYS A 13 15.17 -38.12 3.71
CA CYS A 13 14.87 -37.66 2.36
C CYS A 13 15.40 -36.23 2.25
N ALA A 14 16.51 -36.04 1.56
CA ALA A 14 16.96 -34.73 1.14
C ALA A 14 15.97 -34.25 0.08
N VAL A 15 14.88 -33.61 0.53
CA VAL A 15 14.10 -32.74 -0.34
C VAL A 15 15.01 -31.54 -0.59
N ALA A 16 15.77 -31.60 -1.69
CA ALA A 16 16.34 -30.41 -2.27
C ALA A 16 15.17 -29.54 -2.71
N ALA A 17 14.74 -28.62 -1.84
CA ALA A 17 13.85 -27.56 -2.22
C ALA A 17 14.61 -26.68 -3.22
N LEU A 18 14.50 -27.01 -4.51
CA LEU A 18 14.75 -26.06 -5.58
C LEU A 18 13.78 -24.91 -5.32
N GLY A 19 14.28 -23.85 -4.67
CA GLY A 19 13.52 -22.64 -4.43
C GLY A 19 13.16 -22.03 -5.77
N VAL A 20 11.99 -22.39 -6.30
CA VAL A 20 11.40 -21.69 -7.42
C VAL A 20 11.03 -20.32 -6.87
N SER A 21 11.85 -19.31 -7.14
CA SER A 21 11.45 -17.92 -6.89
C SER A 21 10.29 -17.63 -7.83
N ALA A 22 9.07 -17.64 -7.30
CA ALA A 22 7.95 -17.04 -8.01
C ALA A 22 8.31 -15.56 -8.24
N PRO A 23 8.07 -14.99 -9.43
CA PRO A 23 8.25 -13.57 -9.63
C PRO A 23 7.35 -12.85 -8.62
N ALA A 24 7.95 -11.96 -7.83
CA ALA A 24 7.17 -11.07 -6.99
C ALA A 24 6.34 -10.18 -7.93
N ALA A 25 5.01 -10.34 -7.90
CA ALA A 25 4.15 -9.38 -8.57
C ALA A 25 4.33 -8.03 -7.87
N ALA A 26 4.59 -6.99 -8.65
CA ALA A 26 4.50 -5.63 -8.14
C ALA A 26 3.08 -5.40 -7.61
N GLN A 27 2.96 -4.60 -6.56
CA GLN A 27 1.65 -4.25 -6.02
C GLN A 27 0.84 -3.54 -7.10
N ALA A 28 -0.46 -3.86 -7.19
CA ALA A 28 -1.34 -3.22 -8.15
C ALA A 28 -1.44 -1.72 -7.85
N ASP A 29 -1.56 -0.91 -8.90
CA ASP A 29 -1.79 0.53 -8.81
C ASP A 29 -3.01 0.83 -7.94
N THR A 30 -2.93 1.92 -7.18
CA THR A 30 -3.99 2.37 -6.26
C THR A 30 -4.10 3.87 -6.28
N ASP A 31 -5.34 4.36 -6.20
CA ASP A 31 -5.70 5.76 -6.07
C ASP A 31 -6.38 6.06 -4.73
N ILE A 32 -6.37 7.34 -4.34
CA ILE A 32 -7.01 7.83 -3.11
C ILE A 32 -8.24 8.65 -3.49
N HIS A 33 -9.38 8.27 -2.91
CA HIS A 33 -10.62 9.03 -2.98
C HIS A 33 -11.09 9.45 -1.59
N LEU A 34 -11.52 10.70 -1.46
CA LEU A 34 -12.12 11.25 -0.25
C LEU A 34 -13.63 11.32 -0.36
N LEU A 35 -14.32 10.87 0.69
CA LEU A 35 -15.77 10.94 0.80
C LEU A 35 -16.17 11.28 2.22
N THR A 36 -17.28 11.98 2.36
CA THR A 36 -17.85 12.31 3.66
C THR A 36 -18.73 11.15 4.12
N LEU A 37 -18.48 10.67 5.33
CA LEU A 37 -19.37 9.73 6.00
C LEU A 37 -20.35 10.49 6.89
N GLY A 38 -21.59 10.05 6.93
CA GLY A 38 -22.65 10.59 7.78
C GLY A 38 -23.37 9.48 8.52
N THR A 39 -24.39 9.83 9.30
CA THR A 39 -25.26 8.86 9.97
C THR A 39 -26.72 9.25 9.77
N GLU A 40 -27.53 8.31 9.31
CA GLU A 40 -28.98 8.45 9.16
C GLU A 40 -29.66 7.30 9.90
N ASP A 41 -30.57 7.61 10.83
CA ASP A 41 -31.29 6.63 11.65
C ASP A 41 -30.37 5.60 12.34
N GLY A 42 -29.20 6.05 12.80
CA GLY A 42 -28.18 5.20 13.44
C GLY A 42 -27.35 4.35 12.48
N ARG A 43 -27.55 4.47 11.16
CA ARG A 43 -26.78 3.77 10.14
C ARG A 43 -25.74 4.67 9.49
N LEU A 44 -24.53 4.14 9.29
CA LEU A 44 -23.48 4.82 8.53
C LEU A 44 -23.91 4.97 7.06
N ILE A 45 -23.78 6.18 6.53
CA ILE A 45 -24.03 6.48 5.12
C ILE A 45 -22.84 7.20 4.50
N VAL A 46 -22.74 7.13 3.17
CA VAL A 46 -21.87 7.99 2.38
C VAL A 46 -22.66 9.26 2.05
N ALA A 47 -22.27 10.37 2.66
CA ALA A 47 -22.99 11.65 2.60
C ALA A 47 -22.54 12.55 1.44
N SER A 48 -21.49 12.17 0.70
CA SER A 48 -21.03 12.91 -0.48
C SER A 48 -20.57 11.96 -1.60
N PRO A 49 -20.58 12.40 -2.87
CA PRO A 49 -19.81 11.74 -3.91
C PRO A 49 -18.32 11.70 -3.54
N PRO A 50 -17.58 10.65 -3.95
CA PRO A 50 -16.13 10.62 -3.79
C PRO A 50 -15.44 11.71 -4.62
N THR A 51 -14.44 12.34 -4.02
CA THR A 51 -13.51 13.27 -4.67
C THR A 51 -12.18 12.55 -4.88
N ALA A 52 -11.72 12.46 -6.12
CA ALA A 52 -10.39 11.92 -6.42
C ALA A 52 -9.30 12.86 -5.87
N VAL A 53 -8.45 12.36 -4.98
CA VAL A 53 -7.21 13.03 -4.55
C VAL A 53 -6.09 12.70 -5.52
N THR A 54 -6.09 11.45 -6.00
CA THR A 54 -5.22 10.97 -7.07
C THR A 54 -6.10 10.25 -8.10
N ASP A 55 -5.70 10.34 -9.36
CA ASP A 55 -6.35 9.65 -10.49
C ASP A 55 -5.30 9.51 -11.60
N ARG A 56 -4.36 8.59 -11.38
CA ARG A 56 -3.26 8.34 -12.31
C ARG A 56 -2.65 6.95 -12.10
N ALA A 57 -1.92 6.49 -13.10
CA ALA A 57 -1.05 5.33 -12.93
C ALA A 57 -0.04 5.54 -11.78
N GLY A 58 0.20 4.48 -11.02
CA GLY A 58 1.06 4.46 -9.86
C GLY A 58 0.39 3.89 -8.60
N TYR A 59 1.17 3.87 -7.52
CA TYR A 59 0.77 3.27 -6.26
C TYR A 59 0.77 4.31 -5.15
N ASP A 60 -0.43 4.70 -4.70
CA ASP A 60 -0.65 5.65 -3.62
C ASP A 60 -1.26 4.92 -2.41
N ASN A 61 -0.62 5.01 -1.24
CA ASN A 61 -0.96 4.16 -0.10
C ASN A 61 -0.80 4.84 1.28
N GLN A 62 -1.37 4.16 2.29
CA GLN A 62 -1.34 4.53 3.71
C GLN A 62 -1.74 5.98 4.00
N PRO A 63 -2.93 6.43 3.54
CA PRO A 63 -3.41 7.76 3.87
C PRO A 63 -3.62 7.93 5.38
N GLN A 64 -3.27 9.11 5.89
CA GLN A 64 -3.50 9.51 7.27
C GLN A 64 -3.92 10.98 7.33
N PHE A 65 -4.98 11.28 8.09
CA PHE A 65 -5.29 12.65 8.43
C PHE A 65 -4.44 13.13 9.62
N THR A 66 -3.90 14.34 9.46
CA THR A 66 -3.37 15.17 10.54
C THR A 66 -4.51 15.72 11.40
N ALA A 67 -4.18 16.27 12.58
CA ALA A 67 -5.17 16.84 13.50
C ALA A 67 -5.94 18.04 12.91
N ASP A 68 -5.33 18.78 11.98
CA ASP A 68 -5.91 19.92 11.26
C ASP A 68 -6.66 19.50 9.98
N GLY A 69 -6.79 18.20 9.71
CA GLY A 69 -7.60 17.68 8.60
C GLY A 69 -6.88 17.62 7.26
N VAL A 70 -5.58 17.92 7.22
CA VAL A 70 -4.73 17.69 6.06
C VAL A 70 -4.49 16.19 5.89
N LEU A 71 -4.56 15.70 4.65
CA LEU A 71 -4.28 14.32 4.30
C LEU A 71 -2.79 14.16 3.94
N LEU A 72 -2.10 13.23 4.61
CA LEU A 72 -0.77 12.76 4.23
C LEU A 72 -0.90 11.39 3.59
N PHE A 73 -0.11 11.10 2.57
CA PHE A 73 -0.07 9.79 1.93
C PHE A 73 1.29 9.52 1.29
N THR A 74 1.63 8.24 1.11
CA THR A 74 2.81 7.85 0.34
C THR A 74 2.40 7.67 -1.11
N SER A 75 3.26 8.14 -2.02
CA SER A 75 3.02 8.09 -3.44
C SER A 75 4.28 7.64 -4.17
N ILE A 76 4.14 6.60 -5.01
CA ILE A 76 5.22 6.16 -5.87
C ILE A 76 5.09 6.82 -7.25
N ARG A 77 6.10 7.62 -7.63
CA ARG A 77 6.19 8.31 -8.91
C ARG A 77 7.59 8.11 -9.47
N ASP A 78 7.67 7.70 -10.74
CA ASP A 78 8.94 7.41 -11.42
C ASP A 78 9.86 6.45 -10.64
N GLY A 79 9.27 5.51 -9.90
CA GLY A 79 9.98 4.52 -9.08
C GLY A 79 10.42 5.01 -7.69
N GLN A 80 10.21 6.29 -7.36
CA GLN A 80 10.52 6.87 -6.05
C GLN A 80 9.27 6.95 -5.19
N ALA A 81 9.37 6.54 -3.93
CA ALA A 81 8.32 6.71 -2.93
C ALA A 81 8.58 7.97 -2.10
N ASP A 82 7.63 8.91 -2.10
CA ASP A 82 7.68 10.13 -1.30
C ASP A 82 6.38 10.34 -0.53
N THR A 83 6.42 11.16 0.53
CA THR A 83 5.22 11.59 1.26
C THR A 83 4.66 12.87 0.65
N TYR A 84 3.38 12.82 0.28
CA TYR A 84 2.62 13.94 -0.25
C TYR A 84 1.61 14.46 0.78
N ARG A 85 1.22 15.71 0.59
CA ARG A 85 0.22 16.42 1.40
C ARG A 85 -0.93 16.79 0.48
N TYR A 86 -2.17 16.52 0.87
CA TYR A 86 -3.36 17.06 0.23
C TYR A 86 -4.19 17.85 1.24
N ASP A 87 -4.64 19.03 0.84
CA ASP A 87 -5.45 19.92 1.66
C ASP A 87 -6.91 19.89 1.17
N PRO A 88 -7.84 19.21 1.88
CA PRO A 88 -9.23 19.10 1.44
C PRO A 88 -9.98 20.43 1.36
N ALA A 89 -9.53 21.47 2.08
CA ALA A 89 -10.17 22.78 2.04
C ALA A 89 -9.85 23.54 0.74
N THR A 90 -8.70 23.25 0.12
CA THR A 90 -8.26 23.93 -1.11
C THR A 90 -8.21 23.01 -2.34
N GLY A 91 -8.27 21.69 -2.15
CA GLY A 91 -8.14 20.70 -3.20
C GLY A 91 -6.72 20.58 -3.76
N ARG A 92 -5.69 21.03 -3.02
CA ARG A 92 -4.31 21.08 -3.51
C ARG A 92 -3.46 19.97 -2.93
N THR A 93 -2.69 19.33 -3.82
CA THR A 93 -1.56 18.44 -3.51
C THR A 93 -0.24 19.20 -3.69
#